data_AF-A0A373BUG3-F1
#
_entry.id   AF-A0A373BUG3-F1
#
_cell.length_a   1.000
_cell.length_b   1.000
_cell.length_c   1.000
_cell.angle_alpha   90.00
_cell.angle_beta   90.00
_cell.angle_gamma   90.00
#
_symmetry.space_group_name_H-M   'P 1'
#
loop_
_entity.id
_entity.type
_entity.pdbx_description
1 polymer ?
#
loop_
_entity_poly.entity_id
_entity_poly.type
_entity_poly.pdbx_seq_one_letter_code
_entity_poly.pdbx_strand_id
1 'polypeptide(L)'
;MFTADVVPFAMGTGMGYYSVYNLTVLSAEKGTFQDWQPTLNKVLSSLNYTPEFQSFAMSQSNQAASTSQSLSQSASEMSDSIMSSWENRNRSQDIMSQKQSDATLGYERIVDTETGNIYKIDNGFTDWYDGSRYKSITDDQYTDSVEAVIHWK
;
A
#
# COMPACT_ATOMS: atom_id res chain seq x y z
N MET A 1 15.12 -37.94 -16.57
CA MET A 1 15.92 -36.79 -16.10
C MET A 1 15.30 -35.52 -16.64
N PHE A 2 15.36 -34.44 -15.86
CA PHE A 2 14.90 -33.12 -16.28
C PHE A 2 16.12 -32.23 -16.39
N THR A 3 16.20 -31.47 -17.47
CA THR A 3 17.22 -30.42 -17.65
C THR A 3 16.49 -29.18 -18.15
N ALA A 4 16.80 -28.06 -17.53
CA ALA A 4 16.20 -26.77 -17.80
C ALA A 4 17.33 -25.77 -17.97
N ASP A 5 17.38 -25.14 -19.15
CA ASP A 5 18.26 -23.99 -19.35
C ASP A 5 17.58 -22.76 -18.77
N VAL A 6 18.23 -22.19 -17.76
CA VAL A 6 17.71 -21.09 -16.95
C VAL A 6 18.64 -19.89 -17.02
N VAL A 7 18.06 -18.73 -17.33
CA VAL A 7 18.78 -17.45 -17.29
C VAL A 7 18.44 -16.76 -15.96
N PRO A 8 19.43 -16.20 -15.24
CA PRO A 8 19.16 -15.51 -13.99
C PRO A 8 18.27 -14.29 -14.22
N PHE A 9 17.11 -14.30 -13.57
CA PHE A 9 16.26 -13.13 -13.38
C PHE A 9 16.90 -12.27 -12.27
N ALA A 10 17.55 -11.18 -12.64
CA ALA A 10 18.25 -10.33 -11.70
C ALA A 10 17.27 -9.49 -10.88
N MET A 11 16.78 -10.06 -9.78
CA MET A 11 16.53 -9.31 -8.55
C MET A 11 17.83 -9.42 -7.74
N GLY A 12 18.41 -8.30 -7.32
CA GLY A 12 19.82 -8.13 -6.89
C GLY A 12 20.38 -8.96 -5.72
N THR A 13 19.80 -10.11 -5.39
CA THR A 13 20.16 -10.98 -4.25
C THR A 13 20.23 -12.47 -4.60
N GLY A 14 20.26 -12.84 -5.88
CA GLY A 14 20.44 -14.24 -6.29
C GLY A 14 19.24 -15.16 -6.05
N MET A 15 18.11 -14.60 -5.61
CA MET A 15 16.80 -15.25 -5.55
C MET A 15 15.91 -14.68 -6.65
N GLY A 16 16.03 -15.23 -7.86
CA GLY A 16 15.26 -14.82 -9.04
C GLY A 16 14.26 -15.90 -9.46
N TYR A 17 13.12 -15.49 -10.00
CA TYR A 17 12.24 -16.39 -10.74
C TYR A 17 12.97 -16.85 -12.01
N TYR A 18 13.41 -18.09 -12.06
CA TYR A 18 14.04 -18.62 -13.25
C TYR A 18 12.99 -18.86 -14.33
N SER A 19 13.07 -18.11 -15.42
CA SER A 19 12.34 -18.45 -16.64
C SER A 19 13.03 -19.67 -17.28
N VAL A 20 12.30 -20.78 -17.34
CA VAL A 20 12.71 -21.98 -18.07
C VAL A 20 12.34 -21.79 -19.53
N TYR A 21 13.33 -21.60 -20.40
CA TYR A 21 13.09 -21.39 -21.84
C TYR A 21 12.94 -22.69 -22.61
N ASN A 22 13.62 -23.74 -22.16
CA ASN A 22 13.53 -25.06 -22.76
C ASN A 22 13.45 -26.11 -21.66
N LEU A 23 12.38 -26.90 -21.67
CA LEU A 23 12.20 -28.04 -20.79
C LEU A 23 12.40 -29.30 -21.63
N THR A 24 13.55 -29.95 -21.48
CA THR A 24 13.78 -31.23 -22.14
C THR A 24 13.41 -32.35 -21.17
N VAL A 25 12.38 -33.12 -21.52
CA VAL A 25 11.92 -34.27 -20.76
C VAL A 25 12.28 -35.54 -21.52
N LEU A 26 13.02 -36.45 -20.88
CA LEU A 26 13.26 -37.78 -21.42
C LEU A 26 12.85 -38.88 -20.46
N SER A 27 12.12 -39.83 -21.03
CA SER A 27 11.77 -41.12 -20.46
C SER A 27 12.61 -42.21 -21.12
N ALA A 28 12.98 -43.21 -20.32
CA ALA A 28 13.60 -44.44 -20.79
C ALA A 28 12.94 -45.62 -20.06
N GLU A 29 13.08 -46.82 -20.61
CA GLU A 29 12.61 -48.04 -19.97
C GLU A 29 13.28 -48.25 -18.61
N LYS A 30 12.58 -48.92 -17.68
CA LYS A 30 13.06 -49.11 -16.30
C LYS A 30 14.44 -49.77 -16.32
N GLY A 31 15.44 -49.06 -15.78
CA GLY A 31 16.81 -49.56 -15.63
C GLY A 31 17.78 -49.20 -16.75
N THR A 32 17.33 -48.64 -17.87
CA THR A 32 18.21 -48.29 -19.01
C THR A 32 18.63 -46.82 -19.04
N PHE A 33 18.16 -46.01 -18.09
CA PHE A 33 18.39 -44.56 -18.10
C PHE A 33 19.89 -44.18 -18.06
N GLN A 34 20.73 -44.96 -17.36
CA GLN A 34 22.17 -44.69 -17.31
C GLN A 34 22.87 -44.91 -18.66
N ASP A 35 22.37 -45.85 -19.48
CA ASP A 35 22.92 -46.15 -20.80
C ASP A 35 22.71 -44.99 -21.79
N TRP A 36 21.65 -44.19 -21.58
CA TRP A 36 21.33 -43.04 -22.41
C TRP A 36 22.06 -41.75 -21.99
N GLN A 37 22.69 -41.71 -20.80
CA GLN A 37 23.38 -40.53 -20.27
C GLN A 37 24.44 -39.93 -21.23
N PRO A 38 25.30 -40.71 -21.92
CA PRO A 38 26.28 -40.15 -22.84
C PRO A 38 25.66 -39.49 -24.07
N THR A 39 24.65 -40.14 -24.66
CA THR A 39 23.88 -39.60 -25.79
C THR A 39 23.14 -38.33 -25.38
N LEU A 40 22.61 -38.28 -24.15
CA LEU A 40 21.95 -37.12 -23.58
C LEU A 40 22.88 -35.92 -23.43
N ASN A 41 24.06 -36.12 -22.84
CA ASN A 41 25.07 -35.07 -22.73
C ASN A 41 25.46 -34.53 -24.12
N LYS A 42 25.54 -35.41 -25.12
CA LYS A 42 25.83 -35.00 -26.50
C LYS A 42 24.72 -34.14 -27.12
N VAL A 43 23.46 -34.53 -26.97
CA VAL A 43 22.31 -33.76 -27.47
C VAL A 43 22.25 -32.38 -26.80
N LEU A 44 22.38 -32.31 -25.47
CA LEU A 44 22.36 -31.04 -24.75
C LEU A 44 23.55 -30.15 -25.10
N SER A 45 24.75 -30.71 -25.24
CA SER A 45 25.94 -29.96 -25.65
C SER A 45 25.88 -29.41 -27.08
N SER A 46 24.98 -29.94 -27.91
CA SER A 46 24.80 -29.49 -29.30
C SER A 46 23.85 -28.30 -29.44
N LEU A 47 23.12 -27.95 -28.37
CA LEU A 47 22.24 -26.79 -28.36
C LEU A 47 23.09 -25.52 -28.30
N ASN A 48 22.96 -24.68 -29.32
CA ASN A 48 23.62 -23.38 -29.37
C ASN A 48 22.55 -22.31 -29.58
N TYR A 49 22.30 -21.52 -28.54
CA TYR A 49 21.31 -20.45 -28.56
C TYR A 49 21.90 -19.20 -29.17
N THR A 50 21.21 -18.59 -30.13
CA THR A 50 21.68 -17.33 -30.71
C THR A 50 21.53 -16.17 -29.71
N PRO A 51 22.39 -15.14 -29.78
CA PRO A 51 22.26 -13.95 -28.94
C PRO A 51 20.89 -13.26 -29.06
N GLU A 52 20.28 -13.29 -30.25
CA GLU A 52 18.97 -12.70 -30.52
C GLU A 52 17.86 -13.41 -29.73
N PHE A 53 17.90 -14.75 -29.70
CA PHE A 53 16.94 -15.53 -28.92
C PHE A 53 17.06 -15.23 -27.42
N GLN A 54 18.28 -15.13 -26.89
CA GLN A 54 18.52 -14.79 -25.48
C GLN A 54 18.02 -13.38 -25.14
N SER A 55 18.27 -12.41 -26.02
CA SER A 55 17.83 -11.02 -25.83
C SER A 55 16.30 -10.89 -25.87
N PHE A 56 15.64 -11.58 -26.80
CA PHE A 56 14.18 -11.63 -26.89
C PHE A 56 13.54 -12.26 -25.64
N ALA A 57 14.13 -13.36 -25.16
CA ALA A 57 13.74 -14.02 -23.92
C ALA A 57 13.82 -13.07 -22.71
N MET A 58 14.96 -12.37 -22.56
CA MET A 58 15.16 -11.40 -21.48
C MET A 58 14.19 -10.22 -21.57
N SER A 59 13.90 -9.71 -22.78
CA SER A 59 13.00 -8.56 -22.94
C SER A 59 11.56 -8.87 -22.54
N GLN A 60 11.04 -10.06 -22.90
CA GLN A 60 9.72 -10.50 -22.44
C GLN A 60 9.66 -10.64 -20.91
N SER A 61 10.71 -11.22 -20.30
CA SER A 61 10.78 -11.37 -18.84
C SER A 61 10.78 -10.01 -18.13
N ASN A 62 11.59 -9.05 -18.62
CA ASN A 62 11.62 -7.69 -18.11
C ASN A 62 10.27 -6.96 -18.26
N GLN A 63 9.59 -7.16 -19.40
CA GLN A 63 8.27 -6.56 -19.63
C GLN A 63 7.21 -7.11 -18.67
N ALA A 64 7.21 -8.42 -18.44
CA ALA A 64 6.31 -9.04 -17.46
C ALA A 64 6.57 -8.50 -16.05
N ALA A 65 7.83 -8.43 -15.64
CA ALA A 65 8.22 -7.89 -14.34
C ALA A 65 7.81 -6.42 -14.17
N SER A 66 8.09 -5.58 -15.16
CA SER A 66 7.70 -4.17 -15.16
C SER A 66 6.18 -4.00 -15.07
N THR A 67 5.42 -4.84 -15.76
CA THR A 67 3.96 -4.83 -15.73
C THR A 67 3.44 -5.22 -14.34
N SER A 68 3.98 -6.28 -13.74
CA SER A 68 3.61 -6.71 -12.38
C SER A 68 3.97 -5.65 -11.33
N GLN A 69 5.11 -4.98 -11.46
CA GLN A 69 5.51 -3.90 -10.56
C GLN A 69 4.57 -2.71 -10.67
N SER A 70 4.26 -2.27 -11.90
CA SER A 70 3.31 -1.17 -12.14
C SER A 70 1.91 -1.49 -11.60
N LEU A 71 1.40 -2.71 -11.82
CA LEU A 71 0.12 -3.14 -11.27
C LEU A 71 0.11 -3.11 -9.74
N SER A 72 1.21 -3.55 -9.11
CA SER A 72 1.33 -3.54 -7.65
C SER A 72 1.36 -2.12 -7.08
N GLN A 73 2.04 -1.19 -7.77
CA GLN A 73 2.03 0.23 -7.41
C GLN A 73 0.62 0.82 -7.50
N SER A 74 -0.08 0.61 -8.63
CA SER A 74 -1.45 1.08 -8.79
C SER A 74 -2.42 0.49 -7.76
N ALA A 75 -2.27 -0.80 -7.43
CA ALA A 75 -3.10 -1.43 -6.40
C ALA A 75 -2.83 -0.85 -5.00
N SER A 76 -1.59 -0.47 -4.70
CA SER A 76 -1.20 0.18 -3.45
C SER A 76 -1.81 1.58 -3.37
N GLU A 77 -1.67 2.40 -4.42
CA GLU A 77 -2.27 3.74 -4.51
C GLU A 77 -3.80 3.69 -4.38
N MET A 78 -4.45 2.71 -5.00
CA MET A 78 -5.89 2.50 -4.85
C MET A 78 -6.27 2.14 -3.41
N SER A 79 -5.48 1.30 -2.75
CA SER A 79 -5.72 0.91 -1.35
C SER A 79 -5.58 2.10 -0.40
N ASP A 80 -4.56 2.94 -0.61
CA ASP A 80 -4.34 4.17 0.16
C ASP A 80 -5.50 5.18 -0.04
N SER A 81 -6.00 5.29 -1.26
CA SER A 81 -7.18 6.12 -1.58
C SER A 81 -8.45 5.62 -0.89
N ILE A 82 -8.65 4.30 -0.84
CA ILE A 82 -9.77 3.70 -0.11
C ILE A 82 -9.62 3.99 1.39
N MET A 83 -8.44 3.75 1.97
CA MET A 83 -8.20 3.96 3.41
C MET A 83 -8.38 5.42 3.82
N SER A 84 -7.80 6.37 3.08
CA SER A 84 -8.00 7.79 3.34
C SER A 84 -9.48 8.20 3.25
N SER A 85 -10.25 7.60 2.34
CA SER A 85 -11.70 7.82 2.26
C SER A 85 -12.44 7.28 3.48
N TRP A 86 -12.03 6.13 4.03
CA TRP A 86 -12.59 5.59 5.27
C TRP A 86 -12.25 6.43 6.49
N GLU A 87 -10.98 6.86 6.62
CA GLU A 87 -10.54 7.74 7.70
C GLU A 87 -11.31 9.06 7.68
N ASN A 88 -11.49 9.67 6.50
CA ASN A 88 -12.28 10.90 6.35
C ASN A 88 -13.74 10.70 6.77
N ARG A 89 -14.36 9.56 6.44
CA ARG A 89 -15.73 9.24 6.89
C ARG A 89 -15.80 9.06 8.39
N ASN A 90 -14.86 8.33 8.99
CA ASN A 90 -14.80 8.15 10.44
C ASN A 90 -14.64 9.49 11.14
N ARG A 91 -13.70 10.33 10.69
CA ARG A 91 -13.50 11.70 11.19
C ARG A 91 -14.77 12.53 11.09
N SER A 92 -15.48 12.49 9.96
CA SER A 92 -16.74 13.21 9.77
C SER A 92 -17.82 12.75 10.75
N GLN A 93 -17.93 11.44 10.99
CA GLN A 93 -18.89 10.89 11.95
C GLN A 93 -18.56 11.30 13.40
N ASP A 94 -17.28 11.29 13.77
CA ASP A 94 -16.83 11.74 15.08
C ASP A 94 -17.17 13.22 15.30
N ILE A 95 -16.88 14.09 14.31
CA ILE A 95 -17.23 15.52 14.37
C ILE A 95 -18.75 15.69 14.58
N MET A 96 -19.57 14.99 13.79
CA MET A 96 -21.03 15.07 13.92
C MET A 96 -21.53 14.59 15.28
N SER A 97 -20.96 13.49 15.79
CA SER A 97 -21.28 12.95 17.12
C SER A 97 -20.94 13.94 18.23
N GLN A 98 -19.75 14.57 18.16
CA GLN A 98 -19.31 15.58 19.12
C GLN A 98 -20.21 16.83 19.08
N LYS A 99 -20.54 17.34 17.88
CA LYS A 99 -21.48 18.46 17.70
C LYS A 99 -22.85 18.16 18.30
N GLN A 100 -23.39 16.96 18.04
CA GLN A 100 -24.67 16.54 18.59
C GLN A 100 -24.61 16.42 20.11
N SER A 101 -23.54 15.85 20.66
CA SER A 101 -23.33 15.75 22.11
C SER A 101 -23.28 17.12 22.76
N ASP A 102 -22.53 18.06 22.19
CA ASP A 102 -22.40 19.41 22.74
C ASP A 102 -23.72 20.17 22.68
N ALA A 103 -24.43 20.11 21.55
CA ALA A 103 -25.78 20.69 21.42
C ALA A 103 -26.79 20.08 22.41
N THR A 104 -26.73 18.76 22.65
CA THR A 104 -27.61 18.07 23.60
C THR A 104 -27.32 18.47 25.04
N LEU A 105 -26.03 18.71 25.36
CA LEU A 105 -25.60 19.12 26.70
C LEU A 105 -25.65 20.64 26.91
N GLY A 106 -26.00 21.41 25.89
CA GLY A 106 -26.11 22.88 25.98
C GLY A 106 -24.76 23.61 25.95
N TYR A 107 -23.74 23.01 25.33
CA TYR A 107 -22.40 23.59 25.20
C TYR A 107 -22.09 23.98 23.76
N GLU A 108 -21.22 24.98 23.62
CA GLU A 108 -20.43 25.23 22.41
C GLU A 108 -18.93 25.08 22.73
N ARG A 109 -18.08 25.03 21.70
CA ARG A 109 -16.62 24.94 21.87
C ARG A 109 -15.92 26.17 21.36
N ILE A 110 -14.97 26.65 22.16
CA ILE A 110 -14.11 27.77 21.83
C ILE A 110 -12.64 27.38 21.90
N VAL A 111 -11.82 28.01 21.08
CA VAL A 111 -10.35 27.93 21.14
C VAL A 111 -9.80 29.22 21.72
N ASP A 112 -8.87 29.09 22.68
CA ASP A 112 -8.05 30.20 23.14
C ASP A 112 -6.93 30.44 22.12
N THR A 113 -6.94 31.60 21.47
CA THR A 113 -5.97 31.97 20.42
C THR A 113 -4.56 32.18 20.95
N GLU A 114 -4.36 32.35 22.26
CA GLU A 114 -3.04 32.49 22.87
C GLU A 114 -2.40 31.14 23.18
N THR A 115 -3.19 30.15 23.61
CA THR A 115 -2.69 28.83 24.05
C THR A 115 -2.96 27.71 23.05
N GLY A 116 -3.93 27.90 22.15
CA GLY A 116 -4.43 26.87 21.24
C GLY A 116 -5.39 25.87 21.90
N ASN A 117 -5.67 25.99 23.20
CA ASN A 117 -6.49 25.04 23.94
C ASN A 117 -7.98 25.20 23.62
N ILE A 118 -8.69 24.08 23.55
CA ILE A 118 -10.14 24.04 23.30
C ILE A 118 -10.88 23.82 24.61
N TYR A 119 -11.92 24.62 24.83
CA TYR A 119 -12.78 24.54 26.00
C TYR A 119 -14.23 24.38 25.56
N LYS A 120 -15.03 23.67 26.37
CA LYS A 120 -16.49 23.71 26.27
C LYS A 120 -17.03 24.85 27.13
N ILE A 121 -17.95 25.63 26.60
CA ILE A 121 -18.58 26.76 27.29
C ILE A 121 -20.10 26.72 27.08
N ASP A 122 -20.85 27.34 27.99
CA ASP A 122 -22.31 27.44 27.88
C ASP A 122 -22.70 28.09 26.54
N ASN A 123 -23.72 27.51 25.88
CA ASN A 123 -24.14 27.91 24.56
C ASN A 123 -24.59 29.39 24.51
N GLY A 124 -24.16 30.12 23.48
CA GLY A 124 -24.43 31.55 23.30
C GLY A 124 -23.36 32.48 23.88
N PHE A 125 -22.23 31.96 24.37
CA PHE A 125 -21.07 32.77 24.76
C PHE A 125 -20.52 33.56 23.55
N THR A 126 -20.37 32.90 22.40
CA THR A 126 -19.82 33.53 21.19
C THR A 126 -20.75 34.56 20.57
N ASP A 127 -22.04 34.59 20.95
CA ASP A 127 -23.02 35.57 20.46
C ASP A 127 -22.81 36.97 21.05
N TRP A 128 -22.37 37.05 22.31
CA TRP A 128 -22.16 38.33 23.01
C TRP A 128 -20.69 38.66 23.25
N TYR A 129 -19.78 37.68 23.18
CA TYR A 129 -18.36 37.91 23.36
C TYR A 129 -17.73 38.56 22.12
N ASP A 130 -17.20 39.78 22.28
CA ASP A 130 -16.59 40.58 21.21
C ASP A 130 -15.05 40.59 21.24
N GLY A 131 -14.44 39.91 22.21
CA GLY A 131 -12.99 39.86 22.38
C GLY A 131 -12.29 38.99 21.33
N SER A 132 -10.98 39.18 21.20
CA SER A 132 -10.17 38.44 20.22
C SER A 132 -9.59 37.13 20.74
N ARG A 133 -9.57 36.95 22.07
CA ARG A 133 -8.85 35.85 22.73
C ARG A 133 -9.53 34.50 22.49
N TYR A 134 -10.85 34.44 22.63
CA TYR A 134 -11.62 33.21 22.42
C TYR A 134 -12.39 33.26 21.11
N LYS A 135 -12.31 32.20 20.32
CA LYS A 135 -13.03 32.09 19.04
C LYS A 135 -13.75 30.76 18.93
N SER A 136 -14.82 30.70 18.15
CA SER A 136 -15.44 29.41 17.79
C SER A 136 -14.43 28.51 17.09
N ILE A 137 -14.47 27.22 17.41
CA ILE A 137 -13.62 26.23 16.75
C ILE A 137 -14.07 25.95 15.32
N THR A 138 -13.17 25.42 14.48
CA THR A 138 -13.54 24.87 13.18
C THR A 138 -14.05 23.42 13.30
N ASP A 139 -14.67 22.90 12.26
CA ASP A 139 -15.20 21.53 12.23
C ASP A 139 -14.14 20.47 12.54
N ASP A 140 -12.92 20.65 12.02
CA ASP A 140 -11.81 19.74 12.24
C ASP A 140 -11.38 19.65 13.72
N GLN A 141 -11.51 20.76 14.44
CA GLN A 141 -11.12 20.87 15.85
C GLN A 141 -12.10 20.16 16.80
N TYR A 142 -13.24 19.66 16.33
CA TYR A 142 -14.12 18.82 17.16
C TYR A 142 -13.49 17.47 17.52
N THR A 143 -12.50 17.02 16.74
CA THR A 143 -11.74 15.81 17.02
C THR A 143 -10.58 16.01 18.00
N ASP A 144 -10.26 17.26 18.31
CA ASP A 144 -9.20 17.60 19.25
C ASP A 144 -9.68 17.48 20.70
N SER A 145 -8.72 17.30 21.62
CA SER A 145 -9.02 17.17 23.05
C SER A 145 -9.58 18.46 23.64
N VAL A 146 -10.62 18.32 24.46
CA VAL A 146 -11.16 19.41 25.27
C VAL A 146 -10.41 19.45 26.59
N GLU A 147 -9.84 20.60 26.92
CA GLU A 147 -9.05 20.80 28.14
C GLU A 147 -9.95 20.85 29.39
N ALA A 148 -11.03 21.64 29.32
CA ALA A 148 -11.98 21.78 30.41
C ALA A 148 -13.35 22.28 29.93
N VAL A 149 -14.34 22.15 30.81
CA VAL A 149 -15.61 22.87 30.71
C VAL A 149 -15.50 24.13 31.55
N ILE A 150 -15.78 25.28 30.94
CA ILE A 150 -15.78 26.60 31.57
C ILE A 150 -17.20 27.16 31.57
N HIS A 151 -17.55 27.87 32.64
CA HIS A 151 -18.86 28.52 32.77
C HIS A 151 -18.64 30.01 32.95
N TRP A 152 -19.30 30.82 32.11
CA TRP A 152 -19.25 32.27 32.22
C TRP A 152 -20.46 32.77 33.01
N LYS A 153 -20.22 33.53 34.08
CA LYS A 153 -21.26 34.13 34.93
C LYS A 153 -21.38 35.62 34.67
#